data_AF-A0A0C1NYK8-F1
#
_entry.id   AF-A0A0C1NYK8-F1
#
_cell.length_a   1.000
_cell.length_b   1.000
_cell.length_c   1.000
_cell.angle_alpha   90.00
_cell.angle_beta   90.00
_cell.angle_gamma   90.00
#
_symmetry.space_group_name_H-M   'P 1'
#
loop_
_entity.id
_entity.type
_entity.pdbx_description
1 polymer ?
#
loop_
_entity_poly.entity_id
_entity_poly.type
_entity_poly.pdbx_seq_one_letter_code
_entity_poly.pdbx_strand_id
1 'polypeptide(L)'
;LLRLISPEPSGMAGQVFLLLAHINIILAAFNLIPIPPLDGSKILMGFAPESANRVLNQLEPFGFFIVIGLLFLGALNPVINLFQNIIVMFISLILHAIGAG
;
A
#
# COMPACT_ATOMS: atom_id res chain seq x y z
N LEU A 1 -22.32 -4.65 -28.15
CA LEU A 1 -21.01 -5.30 -27.92
C LEU A 1 -20.15 -4.56 -26.89
N LEU A 2 -20.00 -3.23 -26.94
CA LEU A 2 -19.22 -2.45 -25.95
C LEU A 2 -19.79 -2.38 -24.51
N ARG A 3 -21.10 -2.56 -24.31
CA ARG A 3 -21.72 -2.61 -22.95
C ARG A 3 -21.50 -3.93 -22.19
N LEU A 4 -21.04 -5.00 -22.86
CA LEU A 4 -20.77 -6.30 -22.22
C LEU A 4 -19.37 -6.36 -21.57
N ILE A 5 -18.52 -5.38 -21.87
CA ILE A 5 -17.14 -5.27 -21.37
C ILE A 5 -17.04 -4.20 -20.27
N SER A 6 -18.12 -3.47 -20.00
CA SER A 6 -18.22 -2.58 -18.86
C SER A 6 -18.76 -3.40 -17.69
N PRO A 7 -17.92 -3.91 -16.77
CA PRO A 7 -18.45 -4.59 -15.60
C PRO A 7 -19.32 -3.61 -14.82
N GLU A 8 -20.61 -3.90 -14.77
CA GLU A 8 -21.52 -3.21 -13.85
C GLU A 8 -20.93 -3.35 -12.43
N PRO A 9 -20.72 -2.26 -11.68
CA PRO A 9 -20.07 -2.31 -10.36
C PRO A 9 -20.73 -3.27 -9.37
N SER A 10 -22.05 -3.46 -9.51
CA SER A 10 -22.86 -4.37 -8.70
C SER A 10 -22.85 -5.83 -9.20
N GLY A 11 -22.37 -6.09 -10.42
CA GLY A 11 -22.22 -7.43 -10.96
C GLY A 11 -21.03 -8.18 -10.36
N MET A 12 -21.04 -9.52 -10.46
CA MET A 12 -19.97 -10.37 -9.89
C MET A 12 -18.57 -9.95 -10.36
N ALA A 13 -18.42 -9.63 -11.66
CA ALA A 13 -17.14 -9.18 -12.21
C ALA A 13 -16.69 -7.82 -11.61
N GLY A 14 -17.62 -6.89 -11.42
CA GLY A 14 -17.35 -5.59 -10.79
C GLY A 14 -16.92 -5.75 -9.33
N GLN A 15 -17.60 -6.61 -8.58
CA GLN A 15 -17.25 -6.90 -7.18
C GLN A 15 -15.87 -7.56 -7.05
N VAL A 16 -15.54 -8.52 -7.92
CA VAL A 16 -14.21 -9.14 -7.94
C VAL A 16 -13.14 -8.10 -8.30
N PHE A 17 -13.40 -7.23 -9.26
CA PHE A 17 -12.48 -6.14 -9.61
C PHE A 17 -12.25 -5.19 -8.43
N LEU A 18 -13.31 -4.75 -7.76
CA LEU A 18 -13.22 -3.89 -6.59
C LEU A 18 -12.47 -4.57 -5.43
N LEU A 19 -12.68 -5.87 -5.21
CA LEU A 19 -11.95 -6.64 -4.23
C LEU A 19 -10.45 -6.69 -4.55
N LEU A 20 -10.09 -7.00 -5.80
CA LEU A 20 -8.70 -7.05 -6.24
C LEU A 20 -8.04 -5.68 -6.14
N ALA A 21 -8.73 -4.61 -6.53
CA ALA A 21 -8.24 -3.25 -6.39
C ALA A 21 -7.99 -2.92 -4.90
N HIS A 22 -8.93 -3.25 -4.01
CA HIS A 22 -8.78 -3.02 -2.58
C HIS A 22 -7.58 -3.76 -1.99
N ILE A 23 -7.40 -5.04 -2.32
CA ILE A 23 -6.24 -5.84 -1.87
C ILE A 23 -4.94 -5.20 -2.34
N ASN A 24 -4.84 -4.80 -3.62
CA ASN A 24 -3.65 -4.16 -4.16
C ASN A 24 -3.35 -2.80 -3.49
N ILE A 25 -4.37 -2.01 -3.19
CA ILE A 25 -4.21 -0.74 -2.46
C ILE A 25 -3.67 -0.99 -1.05
N ILE A 26 -4.21 -1.99 -0.33
CA ILE A 26 -3.69 -2.37 1.00
C ILE A 26 -2.24 -2.85 0.90
N LEU A 27 -1.93 -3.72 -0.08
CA LEU A 27 -0.57 -4.23 -0.30
C LEU A 27 0.41 -3.10 -0.67
N ALA A 28 -0.03 -2.14 -1.47
CA ALA A 28 0.77 -0.96 -1.81
C ALA A 28 1.02 -0.09 -0.57
N ALA A 29 -0.02 0.20 0.22
CA ALA A 29 0.09 0.95 1.46
C ALA A 29 1.03 0.27 2.47
N PHE A 30 0.92 -1.05 2.62
CA PHE A 30 1.80 -1.85 3.46
C PHE A 30 3.26 -1.80 2.99
N ASN A 31 3.51 -1.95 1.69
CA ASN A 31 4.87 -1.89 1.15
C ASN A 31 5.50 -0.50 1.21
N LEU A 32 4.75 0.58 1.45
CA LEU A 32 5.30 1.92 1.67
C LEU A 32 5.79 2.17 3.10
N ILE A 33 5.54 1.26 4.04
CA ILE A 33 6.01 1.40 5.41
C ILE A 33 7.54 1.30 5.45
N PRO A 34 8.25 2.25 6.10
CA PRO A 34 9.71 2.30 6.11
C PRO A 34 10.33 1.33 7.14
N ILE A 35 9.97 0.04 7.06
CA ILE A 35 10.47 -1.03 7.94
C ILE A 35 10.96 -2.18 7.06
N PRO A 36 12.23 -2.63 7.16
CA PRO A 36 12.69 -3.81 6.43
C PRO A 36 11.83 -5.04 6.74
N PRO A 37 11.53 -5.92 5.77
CA PRO A 37 12.03 -5.96 4.39
C PRO A 37 11.15 -5.19 3.37
N LEU A 38 10.20 -4.37 3.84
CA LEU A 38 9.22 -3.70 2.99
C LEU A 38 9.90 -2.68 2.05
N ASP A 39 9.32 -2.46 0.88
CA ASP A 39 9.96 -1.63 -0.14
C ASP A 39 10.16 -0.16 0.31
N GLY A 40 9.31 0.34 1.21
CA GLY A 40 9.42 1.66 1.82
C GLY A 40 10.73 1.86 2.58
N SER A 41 11.33 0.80 3.15
CA SER A 41 12.63 0.92 3.80
C SER A 41 13.75 1.11 2.78
N LYS A 42 13.64 0.48 1.60
CA LYS A 42 14.62 0.63 0.51
C LYS A 42 14.53 2.02 -0.12
N ILE A 43 13.31 2.54 -0.28
CA ILE A 43 13.07 3.93 -0.69
C ILE A 43 13.73 4.86 0.32
N LEU A 44 13.45 4.70 1.62
CA LEU A 44 14.05 5.52 2.66
C LEU A 44 15.58 5.45 2.64
N MET A 45 16.18 4.26 2.46
CA MET A 45 17.63 4.10 2.40
C MET A 45 18.30 4.90 1.27
N GLY A 46 17.61 5.07 0.14
CA GLY A 46 18.10 5.85 -1.00
C GLY A 46 18.23 7.35 -0.73
N PHE A 47 17.53 7.88 0.28
CA PHE A 47 17.54 9.30 0.64
C PHE A 47 18.08 9.57 2.06
N ALA A 48 18.18 8.55 2.90
CA ALA A 48 18.54 8.69 4.29
C ALA A 48 20.06 8.86 4.49
N PRO A 49 20.49 9.59 5.54
CA PRO A 49 21.90 9.71 5.88
C PRO A 49 22.47 8.36 6.34
N GLU A 50 23.79 8.20 6.26
CA GLU A 50 24.48 6.94 6.58
C GLU A 50 24.19 6.41 8.00
N SER A 51 23.91 7.30 8.95
CA SER A 51 23.52 6.91 10.32
C SER A 51 22.20 6.13 10.34
N ALA A 52 21.19 6.57 9.58
CA ALA A 52 19.91 5.90 9.46
C ALA A 52 20.04 4.60 8.66
N ASN A 53 20.85 4.58 7.60
CA ASN A 53 21.14 3.35 6.84
C ASN A 53 21.79 2.27 7.71
N ARG A 54 22.72 2.66 8.60
CA ARG A 54 23.29 1.73 9.57
C ARG A 54 22.24 1.10 10.49
N VAL A 55 21.23 1.86 10.92
CA VAL A 55 20.14 1.32 11.75
C VAL A 55 19.25 0.39 10.94
N LEU A 56 18.84 0.79 9.73
CA LEU A 56 17.99 -0.02 8.87
C LEU A 56 18.66 -1.36 8.49
N ASN A 57 19.97 -1.35 8.19
CA ASN A 57 20.73 -2.57 7.89
C ASN A 57 20.83 -3.50 9.10
N GLN A 58 20.89 -2.97 10.33
CA GLN A 58 20.87 -3.78 11.55
C GLN A 58 19.51 -4.42 11.81
N LEU A 59 18.42 -3.77 11.38
CA LEU A 59 17.06 -4.28 11.51
C LEU A 59 16.71 -5.31 10.43
N GLU A 60 17.35 -5.27 9.25
CA GLU A 60 17.06 -6.12 8.09
C GLU A 60 16.97 -7.63 8.41
N PRO A 61 17.90 -8.25 9.15
CA PRO A 61 17.83 -9.69 9.46
C PRO A 61 16.61 -10.09 10.31
N PHE A 62 16.10 -9.15 11.11
CA PHE A 62 14.95 -9.36 11.99
C PHE A 62 13.65 -8.78 11.41
N GLY A 63 13.73 -8.08 10.28
CA GLY A 63 12.65 -7.26 9.72
C GLY A 63 11.36 -8.03 9.52
N PHE A 64 11.45 -9.26 9.00
CA PHE A 64 10.28 -10.13 8.81
C PHE A 64 9.53 -10.40 10.12
N PHE A 65 10.25 -10.74 11.19
CA PHE A 65 9.64 -11.00 12.50
C PHE A 65 9.08 -9.73 13.14
N ILE A 66 9.76 -8.60 12.98
CA ILE A 66 9.28 -7.29 13.43
C ILE A 66 7.94 -6.98 12.78
N VAL A 67 7.85 -7.12 11.46
CA VAL A 67 6.62 -6.85 10.70
C VAL A 67 5.47 -7.77 11.14
N ILE A 68 5.71 -9.07 11.29
CA ILE A 68 4.68 -10.00 11.78
C ILE A 68 4.22 -9.63 13.20
N GLY A 69 5.15 -9.34 14.11
CA GLY A 69 4.83 -8.93 15.47
C GLY A 69 3.97 -7.67 15.50
N LEU A 70 4.34 -6.65 14.72
CA LEU A 70 3.59 -5.40 14.65
C LEU A 70 2.21 -5.57 13.98
N LEU A 71 2.08 -6.46 12.99
CA LEU A 71 0.78 -6.82 12.40
C LEU A 71 -0.13 -7.51 13.40
N PHE A 72 0.38 -8.52 14.11
CA PHE A 72 -0.39 -9.26 15.10
C PHE A 72 -0.91 -8.36 16.24
N LEU A 73 -0.10 -7.38 16.64
CA LEU A 73 -0.47 -6.38 17.64
C LEU A 73 -1.40 -5.28 17.08
N GLY A 74 -1.63 -5.22 15.76
CA GLY A 74 -2.38 -4.15 15.11
C GLY A 74 -1.66 -2.81 15.09
N ALA A 75 -0.38 -2.76 15.45
CA ALA A 75 0.41 -1.53 15.55
C ALA A 75 0.66 -0.87 14.17
N LEU A 76 0.62 -1.66 13.08
CA LEU A 76 0.76 -1.12 11.73
C LEU A 76 -0.54 -0.53 11.17
N ASN A 77 -1.71 -0.87 11.72
CA ASN A 77 -3.01 -0.43 11.20
C ASN A 77 -3.12 1.10 10.98
N PRO A 78 -2.75 1.98 11.93
CA PRO A 78 -2.84 3.43 11.70
C PRO A 78 -1.92 3.88 10.56
N VAL A 79 -0.75 3.27 10.41
CA VAL A 79 0.22 3.61 9.36
C VAL A 79 -0.26 3.12 7.99
N ILE A 80 -0.81 1.90 7.93
CA ILE A 80 -1.43 1.35 6.71
C ILE A 80 -2.59 2.24 6.28
N ASN A 81 -3.48 2.61 7.22
CA ASN A 81 -4.63 3.46 6.92
C ASN A 81 -4.20 4.84 6.41
N LEU A 82 -3.12 5.42 6.96
CA LEU A 82 -2.57 6.68 6.47
C LEU A 82 -2.15 6.56 5.00
N PHE A 83 -1.34 5.56 4.64
CA PHE A 83 -0.90 5.37 3.27
C PHE A 83 -2.05 4.99 2.33
N GLN A 84 -2.99 4.17 2.78
CA GLN A 84 -4.20 3.83 2.02
C GLN A 84 -5.01 5.09 1.69
N ASN A 85 -5.23 5.96 2.66
CA ASN A 85 -5.96 7.21 2.46
C ASN A 85 -5.23 8.13 1.47
N ILE A 86 -3.91 8.20 1.54
CA ILE A 86 -3.09 8.97 0.58
C ILE A 86 -3.25 8.39 -0.83
N ILE A 87 -3.11 7.07 -1.00
CA ILE A 87 -3.25 6.40 -2.30
C ILE A 87 -4.65 6.63 -2.87
N VAL A 88 -5.69 6.44 -2.06
CA VAL A 88 -7.08 6.66 -2.49
C VAL A 88 -7.32 8.11 -2.83
N MET A 89 -6.79 9.06 -2.06
CA MET A 89 -6.88 10.49 -2.38
C MET A 89 -6.30 10.79 -3.77
N PHE A 90 -5.13 10.24 -4.10
CA PHE A 90 -4.53 10.41 -5.43
C PHE A 90 -5.36 9.75 -6.53
N ILE A 91 -5.84 8.53 -6.31
CA ILE A 91 -6.72 7.84 -7.27
C ILE A 91 -7.98 8.67 -7.51
N SER A 92 -8.63 9.13 -6.44
CA SER A 92 -9.82 9.98 -6.52
C SER A 92 -9.53 11.26 -7.28
N LEU A 93 -8.41 11.94 -7.00
CA LEU A 93 -8.02 13.15 -7.72
C LEU A 93 -7.87 12.89 -9.22
N ILE A 94 -7.20 11.80 -9.60
CA ILE A 94 -7.01 11.42 -11.00
C ILE A 94 -8.36 11.12 -11.66
N LEU A 95 -9.23 10.35 -11.01
CA LEU A 95 -10.55 10.00 -11.54
C LEU A 95 -11.41 11.24 -11.80
N HIS A 96 -11.41 12.20 -10.87
CA HIS A 96 -12.11 13.47 -11.07
C HIS A 96 -11.49 14.29 -12.21
N ALA A 97 -10.15 14.33 -12.31
CA ALA A 97 -9.46 15.08 -13.36
C ALA A 97 -9.75 14.56 -14.78
N ILE A 98 -9.99 13.26 -14.93
CA ILE A 98 -10.35 12.64 -16.21
C ILE A 98 -11.86 12.60 -16.48
N GLY A 99 -12.68 13.20 -15.60
CA GLY A 99 -14.14 13.22 -15.73
C GLY A 99 -14.82 11.86 -15.49
N ALA A 100 -14.15 10.96 -14.77
CA ALA A 100 -14.64 9.63 -14.42
C ALA A 100 -15.16 9.53 -12.97
N GLY A 101 -15.41 10.68 -12.32
CA GLY A 101 -15.90 10.80 -10.95
C GLY A 101 -17.41 10.95 -10.84
#